data_AF-A0ABD7FRQ7-F1
#
_entry.id   AF-A0ABD7FRQ7-F1
#
_cell.length_a   1.000
_cell.length_b   1.000
_cell.length_c   1.000
_cell.angle_alpha   90.00
_cell.angle_beta   90.00
_cell.angle_gamma   90.00
#
_symmetry.space_group_name_H-M   'P 1'
#
loop_
_entity.id
_entity.type
_entity.pdbx_description
1 polymer ?
#
loop_
_entity_poly.entity_id
_entity_poly.type
_entity_poly.pdbx_seq_one_letter_code
_entity_poly.pdbx_strand_id
1 'polypeptide(L)'
;MVENISVIVSVFSFFAAVASAIAAIRSYKLAKNLARICNLFPSVNDNRFVITCTSTTERLIAHEILIVIHENRFKRKTYSLTRLYNLNAHFQKASLYDAIFPTLFERGLVSGESYEFPIAELFKIATNRIHLQKETVGLDPEKLWVGQRVAIIFMLNGCPYKVAIRLTQQLIDEILSGKTTFSDFRLRVRAS
;
A
#
# COMPACT_ATOMS: atom_id res chain seq x y z
N MET A 1 -11.22 57.86 -27.95
CA MET A 1 -12.14 57.10 -27.07
C MET A 1 -12.04 55.59 -27.28
N VAL A 2 -11.81 55.10 -28.52
CA VAL A 2 -11.71 53.66 -28.86
C VAL A 2 -10.42 52.99 -28.33
N GLU A 3 -9.28 53.68 -28.32
CA GLU A 3 -8.01 53.14 -27.80
C GLU A 3 -8.03 52.86 -26.30
N ASN A 4 -8.61 53.75 -25.48
CA ASN A 4 -8.70 53.53 -24.03
C ASN A 4 -9.54 52.29 -23.69
N ILE A 5 -10.55 51.99 -24.51
CA ILE A 5 -11.40 50.81 -24.34
C ILE A 5 -10.63 49.54 -24.72
N SER A 6 -9.81 49.55 -25.79
CA SER A 6 -9.02 48.38 -26.18
C SER A 6 -7.94 48.03 -25.16
N VAL A 7 -7.28 49.03 -24.58
CA VAL A 7 -6.29 48.83 -23.51
C VAL A 7 -6.95 48.22 -22.27
N ILE A 8 -8.11 48.74 -21.85
CA ILE A 8 -8.85 48.21 -20.69
C ILE A 8 -9.27 46.75 -20.92
N VAL A 9 -9.79 46.41 -22.11
CA VAL A 9 -10.17 45.03 -22.46
C VAL A 9 -8.96 44.09 -22.47
N SER A 10 -7.80 44.56 -22.94
CA SER A 10 -6.57 43.76 -22.95
C SER A 10 -6.01 43.47 -21.54
N VAL A 11 -6.18 44.43 -20.62
CA VAL A 11 -5.78 44.26 -19.22
C VAL A 11 -6.70 43.25 -18.52
N PHE A 12 -8.01 43.34 -18.73
CA PHE A 12 -8.96 42.38 -18.16
C PHE A 12 -8.77 40.96 -18.72
N SER A 13 -8.48 40.82 -20.02
CA SER A 13 -8.20 39.51 -20.61
C SER A 13 -6.89 38.90 -20.11
N PHE A 14 -5.86 39.73 -19.86
CA PHE A 14 -4.62 39.29 -19.21
C PHE A 14 -4.87 38.75 -17.79
N PHE A 15 -5.63 39.48 -16.96
CA PHE A 15 -5.99 39.00 -15.61
C PHE A 15 -6.83 37.73 -15.65
N ALA A 16 -7.76 37.61 -16.61
CA ALA A 16 -8.55 36.39 -16.81
C ALA A 16 -7.67 35.19 -17.23
N ALA A 17 -6.68 35.42 -18.09
CA ALA A 17 -5.73 34.39 -18.52
C ALA A 17 -4.82 33.93 -17.37
N VAL A 18 -4.33 34.87 -16.55
CA VAL A 18 -3.53 34.55 -15.35
C VAL A 18 -4.36 33.77 -14.33
N ALA A 19 -5.60 34.19 -14.06
CA ALA A 19 -6.51 33.46 -13.17
C ALA A 19 -6.81 32.04 -13.67
N SER A 20 -7.01 31.89 -14.98
CA SER A 20 -7.22 30.58 -15.64
C SER A 20 -5.98 29.69 -15.56
N ALA A 21 -4.78 30.24 -15.76
CA ALA A 21 -3.52 29.51 -15.61
C ALA A 21 -3.31 29.04 -14.16
N ILE A 22 -3.61 29.88 -13.17
CA ILE A 22 -3.54 29.53 -11.75
C ILE A 22 -4.55 28.42 -11.42
N ALA A 23 -5.78 28.53 -11.93
CA ALA A 23 -6.81 27.50 -11.76
C ALA A 23 -6.38 26.18 -12.42
N ALA A 24 -5.80 26.22 -13.62
CA ALA A 24 -5.28 25.04 -14.32
C ALA A 24 -4.12 24.39 -13.56
N ILE A 25 -3.19 25.17 -12.99
CA ILE A 25 -2.10 24.63 -12.15
C ILE A 25 -2.65 23.98 -10.88
N ARG A 26 -3.65 24.59 -10.24
CA ARG A 26 -4.32 24.00 -9.07
C ARG A 26 -5.05 22.71 -9.43
N SER A 27 -5.83 22.72 -10.51
CA SER A 27 -6.52 21.54 -11.03
C SER A 27 -5.54 20.45 -11.45
N TYR A 28 -4.40 20.80 -12.05
CA TYR A 28 -3.33 19.87 -12.38
C TYR A 28 -2.68 19.26 -11.14
N LYS A 29 -2.38 20.06 -10.10
CA LYS A 29 -1.86 19.54 -8.82
C LYS A 29 -2.88 18.65 -8.11
N LEU A 30 -4.16 19.01 -8.14
CA LEU A 30 -5.25 18.20 -7.60
C LEU A 30 -5.40 16.89 -8.37
N ALA A 31 -5.44 16.95 -9.71
CA ALA A 31 -5.50 15.78 -10.57
C ALA A 31 -4.26 14.88 -10.39
N LYS A 32 -3.06 15.46 -10.23
CA LYS A 32 -1.82 14.71 -9.94
C LYS A 32 -1.87 14.03 -8.58
N ASN A 33 -2.43 14.68 -7.56
CA ASN A 33 -2.62 14.07 -6.24
C ASN A 33 -3.74 13.01 -6.25
N LEU A 34 -4.81 13.21 -7.02
CA LEU A 34 -5.89 12.25 -7.24
C LEU A 34 -5.42 11.05 -8.07
N ALA A 35 -4.53 11.28 -9.03
CA ALA A 35 -3.92 10.23 -9.84
C ALA A 35 -2.93 9.36 -9.04
N ARG A 36 -2.49 9.76 -7.84
CA ARG A 36 -1.66 8.92 -6.96
C ARG A 36 -2.47 7.97 -6.07
N ILE A 37 -3.79 8.00 -6.20
CA ILE A 37 -4.66 7.25 -5.30
C ILE A 37 -4.66 5.78 -5.71
N CYS A 38 -4.57 4.92 -4.71
CA CYS A 38 -4.98 3.53 -4.79
C CYS A 38 -6.08 3.26 -3.77
N ASN A 39 -6.92 2.27 -4.07
CA ASN A 39 -7.88 1.76 -3.10
C ASN A 39 -7.28 0.51 -2.47
N LEU A 40 -7.01 0.58 -1.17
CA LEU A 40 -6.61 -0.57 -0.37
C LEU A 40 -7.75 -0.88 0.60
N PHE A 41 -8.32 -2.07 0.47
CA PHE A 41 -9.45 -2.51 1.28
C PHE A 41 -9.36 -4.00 1.60
N PRO A 42 -9.90 -4.44 2.76
CA PRO A 42 -10.10 -5.86 3.02
C PRO A 42 -10.99 -6.48 1.94
N SER A 43 -10.58 -7.64 1.43
CA SER A 43 -11.43 -8.45 0.55
C SER A 43 -12.68 -8.84 1.33
N VAL A 44 -13.81 -8.91 0.63
CA VAL A 44 -15.14 -9.05 1.24
C VAL A 44 -15.27 -10.34 2.04
N ASN A 45 -14.46 -11.36 1.73
CA ASN A 45 -14.36 -12.62 2.47
C ASN A 45 -12.89 -13.12 2.46
N ASP A 46 -12.46 -13.87 3.47
CA ASP A 46 -11.23 -14.72 3.48
C ASP A 46 -9.91 -14.14 4.01
N ASN A 47 -9.91 -13.16 4.92
CA ASN A 47 -8.65 -12.64 5.51
C ASN A 47 -7.63 -12.17 4.45
N ARG A 48 -8.11 -11.57 3.37
CA ARG A 48 -7.28 -11.09 2.25
C ARG A 48 -7.37 -9.58 2.14
N PHE A 49 -6.35 -8.97 1.54
CA PHE A 49 -6.39 -7.58 1.10
C PHE A 49 -6.40 -7.50 -0.40
N VAL A 50 -7.08 -6.47 -0.89
CA VAL A 50 -7.05 -6.07 -2.30
C VAL A 50 -6.46 -4.67 -2.37
N ILE A 51 -5.41 -4.51 -3.16
CA ILE A 51 -4.87 -3.21 -3.57
C ILE A 51 -5.24 -3.00 -5.02
N THR A 52 -6.04 -1.97 -5.30
CA THR A 52 -6.41 -1.58 -6.65
C THR A 52 -5.69 -0.28 -7.02
N CYS A 53 -4.96 -0.31 -8.14
CA CYS A 53 -4.36 0.88 -8.70
C CYS A 53 -5.40 1.65 -9.51
N THR A 54 -5.73 2.86 -9.04
CA THR A 54 -6.59 3.80 -9.76
C THR A 54 -5.79 4.90 -10.47
N SER A 55 -4.46 4.83 -10.37
CA SER A 55 -3.52 5.77 -11.01
C SER A 55 -3.43 5.52 -12.50
N THR A 56 -3.75 6.54 -13.31
CA THR A 56 -3.63 6.50 -14.78
C THR A 56 -2.26 6.96 -15.29
N THR A 57 -1.42 7.55 -14.44
CA THR A 57 -0.17 8.22 -14.86
C THR A 57 1.10 7.54 -14.36
N GLU A 58 1.06 6.91 -13.20
CA GLU A 58 2.23 6.28 -12.57
C GLU A 58 1.89 4.85 -12.13
N ARG A 59 2.88 3.94 -12.15
CA ARG A 59 2.72 2.63 -11.51
C ARG A 59 2.66 2.82 -10.01
N LEU A 60 1.81 2.04 -9.34
CA LEU A 60 1.74 1.99 -7.88
C LEU A 60 2.79 1.02 -7.35
N ILE A 61 3.84 1.56 -6.73
CA ILE A 61 4.97 0.80 -6.21
C ILE A 61 5.02 0.91 -4.70
N ALA A 62 5.19 -0.22 -4.02
CA ALA A 62 5.45 -0.25 -2.59
C ALA A 62 6.93 0.00 -2.30
N HIS A 63 7.22 0.98 -1.45
CA HIS A 63 8.55 1.22 -0.90
C HIS A 63 8.74 0.54 0.45
N GLU A 64 7.65 0.42 1.21
CA GLU A 64 7.67 -0.22 2.51
C GLU A 64 6.30 -0.79 2.88
N ILE A 65 6.30 -1.90 3.60
CA ILE A 65 5.10 -2.42 4.27
C ILE A 65 5.42 -2.55 5.76
N LEU A 66 4.55 -2.00 6.61
CA LEU A 66 4.69 -2.02 8.06
C LEU A 66 3.50 -2.75 8.69
N ILE A 67 3.77 -3.58 9.69
CA ILE A 67 2.74 -4.12 10.60
C ILE A 67 2.90 -3.46 11.96
N VAL A 68 1.87 -2.77 12.42
CA VAL A 68 1.83 -2.13 13.74
C VAL A 68 0.88 -2.90 14.66
N ILE A 69 1.44 -3.54 15.68
CA ILE A 69 0.69 -4.35 16.64
C ILE A 69 0.56 -3.58 17.95
N HIS A 70 -0.66 -3.55 18.48
CA HIS A 70 -0.95 -2.99 19.79
C HIS A 70 -0.80 -4.10 20.83
N GLU A 71 0.31 -4.10 21.58
CA GLU A 71 0.55 -5.03 22.68
C GLU A 71 -0.36 -4.71 23.88
N ASN A 72 -0.73 -3.45 24.07
CA ASN A 72 -1.78 -3.03 25.01
C ASN A 72 -2.27 -1.62 24.63
N ARG A 73 -3.02 -0.95 25.52
CA ARG A 73 -3.52 0.41 25.27
C ARG A 73 -2.42 1.45 25.04
N PHE A 74 -1.21 1.22 25.56
CA PHE A 74 -0.11 2.20 25.60
C PHE A 74 1.12 1.78 24.78
N LYS A 75 1.28 0.48 24.52
CA LYS A 75 2.46 -0.09 23.89
C LYS A 75 2.12 -0.59 22.49
N ARG A 76 2.89 -0.11 21.53
CA ARG A 76 2.80 -0.48 20.12
C ARG A 76 4.17 -0.88 19.63
N LYS A 77 4.22 -1.93 18.81
CA LYS A 77 5.42 -2.32 18.07
C LYS A 77 5.16 -2.26 16.58
N THR A 78 6.18 -1.85 15.84
CA THR A 78 6.13 -1.71 14.38
C THR A 78 7.17 -2.64 13.78
N TYR A 79 6.74 -3.44 12.81
CA TYR A 79 7.56 -4.42 12.10
C TYR A 79 7.66 -4.00 10.63
N SER A 80 8.88 -3.68 10.17
CA SER A 80 9.14 -3.35 8.77
C SER A 80 9.37 -4.63 7.98
N LEU A 81 8.43 -4.95 7.08
CA LEU A 81 8.52 -6.15 6.27
C LEU A 81 9.60 -6.02 5.19
N THR A 82 9.91 -4.81 4.73
CA THR A 82 10.96 -4.59 3.72
C THR A 82 12.34 -4.92 4.26
N ARG A 83 12.62 -4.58 5.52
CA ARG A 83 13.84 -5.03 6.21
C ARG A 83 13.92 -6.54 6.34
N LEU A 84 12.79 -7.20 6.61
CA LEU A 84 12.69 -8.66 6.76
C LEU A 84 12.64 -9.41 5.41
N TYR A 85 12.21 -8.73 4.34
CA TYR A 85 12.11 -9.26 2.98
C TYR A 85 13.48 -9.36 2.30
N ASN A 86 14.32 -8.33 2.41
CA ASN A 86 15.68 -8.35 1.83
C ASN A 86 16.53 -9.53 2.33
N LEU A 87 16.23 -10.02 3.54
CA LEU A 87 16.90 -11.16 4.16
C LEU A 87 16.37 -12.52 3.66
N ASN A 88 15.20 -12.53 3.00
CA ASN A 88 14.53 -13.72 2.45
C ASN A 88 14.31 -13.65 0.93
N ALA A 89 14.97 -12.71 0.24
CA ALA A 89 14.77 -12.49 -1.20
C ALA A 89 15.02 -13.76 -2.03
N HIS A 90 15.90 -14.66 -1.58
CA HIS A 90 16.16 -15.95 -2.21
C HIS A 90 14.95 -16.91 -2.16
N PHE A 91 14.19 -16.95 -1.06
CA PHE A 91 13.02 -17.81 -0.91
C PHE A 91 11.82 -17.32 -1.74
N GLN A 92 11.65 -16.00 -1.90
CA GLN A 92 10.56 -15.46 -2.71
C GLN A 92 10.86 -15.45 -4.20
N LYS A 93 12.12 -15.32 -4.63
CA LYS A 93 12.50 -15.38 -6.05
C LYS A 93 12.46 -16.79 -6.64
N ALA A 94 12.55 -17.83 -5.80
CA ALA A 94 12.46 -19.23 -6.23
C ALA A 94 11.00 -19.73 -6.39
N SER A 95 10.01 -18.94 -5.94
CA SER A 95 8.60 -19.26 -6.11
C SER A 95 8.15 -18.99 -7.54
N LEU A 96 7.57 -20.00 -8.21
CA LEU A 96 6.96 -19.91 -9.56
C LEU A 96 5.68 -19.05 -9.61
N TYR A 97 5.21 -18.52 -8.47
CA TYR A 97 3.99 -17.73 -8.34
C TYR A 97 4.26 -16.22 -8.18
N ASP A 98 3.28 -15.39 -8.54
CA ASP A 98 3.29 -13.92 -8.36
C ASP A 98 3.40 -13.56 -6.87
N ALA A 99 4.63 -13.43 -6.37
CA ALA A 99 4.89 -13.03 -5.01
C ALA A 99 4.63 -11.52 -4.80
N ILE A 100 3.99 -11.18 -3.68
CA ILE A 100 3.58 -9.81 -3.35
C ILE A 100 4.72 -8.80 -3.39
N PHE A 101 5.92 -9.19 -2.98
CA PHE A 101 7.05 -8.27 -2.95
C PHE A 101 7.58 -7.98 -4.35
N PRO A 102 7.94 -8.95 -5.21
CA PRO A 102 8.26 -8.67 -6.61
C PRO A 102 7.15 -7.88 -7.33
N THR A 103 5.88 -8.26 -7.14
CA THR A 103 4.76 -7.58 -7.82
C THR A 103 4.57 -6.13 -7.34
N LEU A 104 4.64 -5.85 -6.04
CA LEU A 104 4.41 -4.50 -5.52
C LEU A 104 5.67 -3.63 -5.47
N PHE A 105 6.85 -4.18 -5.16
CA PHE A 105 8.09 -3.42 -4.99
C PHE A 105 8.89 -3.26 -6.28
N GLU A 106 8.85 -4.24 -7.20
CA GLU A 106 9.64 -4.20 -8.43
C GLU A 106 8.79 -3.84 -9.64
N ARG A 107 7.71 -4.59 -9.91
CA ARG A 107 6.83 -4.36 -11.07
C ARG A 107 5.95 -3.13 -10.89
N GLY A 108 5.32 -3.02 -9.72
CA GLY A 108 4.23 -2.12 -9.42
C GLY A 108 2.92 -2.51 -10.10
N LEU A 109 1.81 -1.89 -9.69
CA LEU A 109 0.49 -2.07 -10.33
C LEU A 109 0.20 -0.94 -11.31
N VAL A 110 -0.37 -1.24 -12.48
CA VAL A 110 -0.85 -0.23 -13.44
C VAL A 110 -2.34 0.06 -13.27
N SER A 111 -2.82 1.14 -13.88
CA SER A 111 -4.23 1.55 -13.83
C SER A 111 -5.18 0.39 -14.11
N GLY A 112 -6.14 0.15 -13.21
CA GLY A 112 -7.16 -0.89 -13.38
C GLY A 112 -6.72 -2.29 -12.96
N GLU A 113 -5.44 -2.49 -12.64
CA GLU A 113 -4.99 -3.71 -11.99
C GLU A 113 -5.35 -3.71 -10.51
N SER A 114 -5.78 -4.87 -10.03
CA SER A 114 -5.91 -5.14 -8.60
C SER A 114 -5.05 -6.33 -8.22
N TYR A 115 -4.42 -6.25 -7.06
CA TYR A 115 -3.63 -7.33 -6.51
C TYR A 115 -4.25 -7.79 -5.20
N GLU A 116 -4.67 -9.05 -5.17
CA GLU A 116 -5.24 -9.69 -3.99
C GLU A 116 -4.23 -10.61 -3.32
N PHE A 117 -4.12 -10.50 -1.99
CA PHE A 117 -3.17 -11.29 -1.21
C PHE A 117 -3.68 -11.69 0.18
N PRO A 118 -3.25 -12.84 0.73
CA PRO A 118 -3.58 -13.23 2.09
C PRO A 118 -2.89 -12.32 3.12
N ILE A 119 -3.63 -11.90 4.15
CA ILE A 119 -3.07 -11.12 5.26
C ILE A 119 -2.04 -11.95 6.03
N ALA A 120 -2.30 -13.24 6.21
CA ALA A 120 -1.43 -14.15 6.96
C ALA A 120 0.02 -14.18 6.45
N GLU A 121 0.24 -14.05 5.14
CA GLU A 121 1.59 -14.04 4.54
C GLU A 121 2.43 -12.84 5.01
N LEU A 122 1.81 -11.66 5.17
CA LEU A 122 2.50 -10.50 5.72
C LEU A 122 2.98 -10.76 7.16
N PHE A 123 2.14 -11.42 7.96
CA PHE A 123 2.47 -11.79 9.32
C PHE A 123 3.53 -12.89 9.37
N LYS A 124 3.49 -13.89 8.48
CA LYS A 124 4.53 -14.93 8.41
C LYS A 124 5.91 -14.33 8.18
N ILE A 125 6.01 -13.35 7.28
CA ILE A 125 7.26 -12.61 7.04
C ILE A 125 7.66 -11.81 8.27
N ALA A 126 6.70 -11.15 8.95
CA ALA A 126 6.97 -10.47 10.21
C ALA A 126 7.46 -11.43 11.29
N THR A 127 6.92 -12.65 11.36
CA THR A 127 7.28 -13.68 12.33
C THR A 127 8.57 -14.41 12.00
N ASN A 128 9.15 -14.20 10.82
CA ASN A 128 10.40 -14.83 10.45
C ASN A 128 11.54 -14.21 11.28
N ARG A 129 11.78 -14.83 12.45
CA ARG A 129 12.69 -14.32 13.48
C ARG A 129 14.11 -14.41 12.97
N ILE A 130 14.80 -13.28 12.98
CA ILE A 130 16.25 -13.26 12.77
C ILE A 130 16.90 -13.17 14.13
N HIS A 131 17.65 -14.20 14.50
CA HIS A 131 18.47 -14.22 15.72
C HIS A 131 19.82 -13.55 15.45
N LEU A 132 19.82 -12.21 15.43
CA LEU A 132 21.05 -11.43 15.41
C LEU A 132 21.57 -11.26 16.85
N GLN A 133 22.39 -12.23 17.29
CA GLN A 133 23.39 -12.17 18.37
C GLN A 133 23.04 -11.58 19.76
N LYS A 134 21.81 -11.12 20.05
CA LYS A 134 21.21 -10.88 21.39
C LYS A 134 19.80 -10.28 21.35
N GLU A 135 19.36 -9.72 20.21
CA GLU A 135 18.00 -9.19 20.04
C GLU A 135 17.25 -9.91 18.93
N THR A 136 16.01 -10.35 19.22
CA THR A 136 15.15 -10.99 18.23
C THR A 136 14.47 -9.92 17.38
N VAL A 137 14.86 -9.83 16.11
CA VAL A 137 14.21 -8.96 15.12
C VAL A 137 13.10 -9.76 14.47
N GLY A 138 11.86 -9.48 14.85
CA GLY A 138 10.68 -10.16 14.34
C GLY A 138 9.50 -10.12 15.31
N LEU A 139 8.33 -10.35 14.76
CA LEU A 139 7.11 -10.57 15.51
C LEU A 139 7.18 -11.93 16.19
N ASP A 140 6.85 -11.94 17.47
CA ASP A 140 6.66 -13.16 18.22
C ASP A 140 5.22 -13.66 18.03
N PRO A 141 4.99 -14.85 17.42
CA PRO A 141 3.64 -15.37 17.19
C PRO A 141 2.85 -15.57 18.49
N GLU A 142 3.52 -15.86 19.62
CA GLU A 142 2.88 -16.06 20.93
C GLU A 142 2.26 -14.76 21.48
N LYS A 143 2.63 -13.61 20.93
CA LYS A 143 2.06 -12.30 21.29
C LYS A 143 0.82 -11.93 20.48
N LEU A 144 0.32 -12.84 19.66
CA LEU A 144 -0.90 -12.66 18.88
C LEU A 144 -2.09 -13.27 19.64
N TRP A 145 -3.18 -12.51 19.77
CA TRP A 145 -4.42 -12.99 20.38
C TRP A 145 -5.65 -12.45 19.66
N VAL A 146 -6.77 -13.16 19.83
CA VAL A 146 -8.05 -12.80 19.20
C VAL A 146 -8.55 -11.44 19.68
N GLY A 147 -8.98 -10.60 18.75
CA GLY A 147 -9.46 -9.24 19.00
C GLY A 147 -8.35 -8.18 19.10
N GLN A 148 -7.07 -8.58 19.03
CA GLN A 148 -5.95 -7.64 19.02
C GLN A 148 -6.04 -6.68 17.83
N ARG A 149 -5.80 -5.40 18.09
CA ARG A 149 -5.83 -4.34 17.06
C ARG A 149 -4.50 -4.29 16.33
N VAL A 150 -4.54 -4.46 15.02
CA VAL A 150 -3.37 -4.38 14.15
C VAL A 150 -3.63 -3.35 13.07
N ALA A 151 -2.62 -2.57 12.72
CA ALA A 151 -2.64 -1.72 11.55
C ALA A 151 -1.59 -2.17 10.55
N ILE A 152 -1.98 -2.33 9.29
CA ILE A 152 -1.07 -2.61 8.19
C ILE A 152 -0.95 -1.35 7.37
N ILE A 153 0.28 -0.91 7.14
CA ILE A 153 0.58 0.35 6.46
C ILE A 153 1.41 0.05 5.23
N PHE A 154 0.92 0.45 4.06
CA PHE A 154 1.64 0.38 2.80
C PHE A 154 2.15 1.77 2.44
N MET A 155 3.46 1.91 2.25
CA MET A 155 4.08 3.12 1.74
C MET A 155 4.13 3.02 0.21
N LEU A 156 3.08 3.48 -0.46
CA LEU A 156 2.93 3.37 -1.91
C LEU A 156 3.21 4.72 -2.57
N ASN A 157 4.19 4.78 -3.47
CA ASN A 157 4.66 6.01 -4.12
C ASN A 157 4.88 7.18 -3.13
N GLY A 158 5.41 6.88 -1.95
CA GLY A 158 5.67 7.84 -0.87
C GLY A 158 4.45 8.23 -0.02
N CYS A 159 3.27 7.66 -0.29
CA CYS A 159 2.03 7.95 0.45
C CYS A 159 1.68 6.77 1.40
N PRO A 160 1.36 7.03 2.68
CA PRO A 160 0.97 5.97 3.61
C PRO A 160 -0.50 5.59 3.46
N TYR A 161 -0.76 4.31 3.20
CA TYR A 161 -2.10 3.71 3.16
C TYR A 161 -2.27 2.76 4.33
N LYS A 162 -3.12 3.12 5.28
CA LYS A 162 -3.30 2.39 6.54
C LYS A 162 -4.64 1.65 6.58
N VAL A 163 -4.60 0.36 6.87
CA VAL A 163 -5.80 -0.43 7.18
C VAL A 163 -5.71 -0.96 8.59
N ALA A 164 -6.76 -0.72 9.38
CA ALA A 164 -6.90 -1.28 10.71
C ALA A 164 -7.73 -2.56 10.65
N ILE A 165 -7.22 -3.64 11.24
CA ILE A 165 -7.89 -4.92 11.38
C ILE A 165 -7.91 -5.36 12.84
N ARG A 166 -8.82 -6.29 13.15
CA ARG A 166 -8.78 -7.05 14.39
C ARG A 166 -8.42 -8.49 14.05
N LEU A 167 -7.50 -9.08 14.80
CA LEU A 167 -7.15 -10.48 14.60
C LEU A 167 -8.34 -11.36 14.96
N THR A 168 -8.74 -12.24 14.04
CA THR A 168 -9.72 -13.29 14.26
C THR A 168 -8.99 -14.59 14.61
N GLN A 169 -9.68 -15.56 15.21
CA GLN A 169 -9.10 -16.89 15.45
C GLN A 169 -8.63 -17.50 14.12
N GLN A 170 -9.47 -17.44 13.09
CA GLN A 170 -9.15 -17.94 11.76
C GLN A 170 -7.85 -17.34 11.20
N LEU A 171 -7.65 -16.03 11.29
CA LEU A 171 -6.41 -15.40 10.81
C LEU A 171 -5.19 -15.83 11.63
N ILE A 172 -5.33 -15.99 12.95
CA ILE A 172 -4.24 -16.48 13.81
C ILE A 172 -3.87 -17.92 13.42
N ASP A 173 -4.87 -18.78 13.23
CA ASP A 173 -4.66 -20.16 12.80
C ASP A 173 -3.96 -20.21 11.43
N GLU A 174 -4.36 -19.35 10.48
CA GLU A 174 -3.70 -19.23 9.17
C GLU A 174 -2.23 -18.77 9.29
N ILE A 175 -1.93 -17.83 10.19
CA ILE A 175 -0.56 -17.36 10.46
C ILE A 175 0.29 -18.50 11.02
N LEU A 176 -0.25 -19.25 11.99
CA LEU A 176 0.48 -20.30 12.72
C LEU A 176 0.56 -21.63 11.96
N SER A 177 -0.36 -21.89 11.03
CA SER A 177 -0.46 -23.15 10.29
C SER A 177 0.79 -23.51 9.46
N GLY A 178 1.67 -22.54 9.19
CA GLY A 178 2.84 -22.71 8.34
C GLY A 178 2.51 -22.97 6.86
N LYS A 179 1.23 -23.08 6.48
CA LYS A 179 0.79 -23.38 5.12
C LYS A 179 0.94 -22.14 4.27
N THR A 180 1.94 -22.09 3.39
CA THR A 180 2.18 -20.92 2.54
C THR A 180 1.20 -20.90 1.38
N THR A 181 0.44 -19.82 1.24
CA THR A 181 -0.57 -19.65 0.19
C THR A 181 -0.04 -18.77 -0.94
N PHE A 182 1.22 -18.98 -1.33
CA PHE A 182 1.83 -18.30 -2.48
C PHE A 182 1.09 -18.59 -3.81
N SER A 183 0.28 -19.64 -3.86
CA SER A 183 -0.58 -19.95 -5.00
C SER A 183 -1.82 -19.05 -5.12
N ASP A 184 -2.20 -18.34 -4.06
CA ASP A 184 -3.51 -17.68 -4.02
C ASP A 184 -3.43 -16.21 -4.43
N PHE A 185 -2.23 -15.67 -4.66
CA PHE A 185 -2.04 -14.33 -5.20
C PHE A 185 -2.64 -14.24 -6.60
N ARG A 186 -3.51 -13.25 -6.82
CA ARG A 186 -4.15 -13.04 -8.12
C ARG A 186 -4.01 -11.59 -8.54
N LEU A 187 -3.22 -11.36 -9.59
CA LEU A 187 -3.32 -10.13 -10.36
C LEU A 187 -4.63 -10.15 -11.14
N ARG A 188 -5.59 -9.35 -10.71
CA ARG A 188 -6.85 -9.14 -11.41
C ARG A 188 -6.67 -7.97 -12.37
N VAL A 189 -6.54 -8.27 -13.65
CA VAL A 189 -6.67 -7.25 -14.71
C VAL A 189 -8.16 -7.08 -14.97
N ARG A 190 -8.65 -5.84 -15.05
CA ARG A 190 -10.04 -5.58 -15.44
C ARG A 190 -10.26 -6.27 -16.80
N ALA A 191 -11.22 -7.20 -16.88
CA ALA A 191 -11.68 -7.69 -18.17
C ALA A 191 -12.23 -6.49 -18.94
N SER A 192 -11.64 -6.25 -20.11
CA SER A 192 -12.11 -5.30 -21.12
C SER A 192 -13.57 -5.57 -21.48
#